data_AF-A0A841LSY9-F1
#
_entry.id   AF-A0A841LSY9-F1
#
_cell.length_a   1.000
_cell.length_b   1.000
_cell.length_c   1.000
_cell.angle_alpha   90.00
_cell.angle_beta   90.00
_cell.angle_gamma   90.00
#
_symmetry.space_group_name_H-M   'P 1'
#
loop_
_entity.id
_entity.type
_entity.pdbx_description
1 polymer ?
#
loop_
_entity_poly.entity_id
_entity_poly.type
_entity_poly.pdbx_seq_one_letter_code
_entity_poly.pdbx_strand_id
1 'polypeptide(L)'
;MWAYKKSHNGNVSAAYDTLQAYLNLYINFKLKVLDAREMGLDKNASYQEEIKTYEDALATHKKVGVSSKDQDFLLNEYREGVLMFNVSEQKIWNKAQEDEQAINEFYTKNQQNYNKPLSEVRGEVVADYQLSLEEKWLKSLKQKYQIKINENELKKLAKL
;
A
#
# COMPACT_ATOMS: atom_id res chain seq x y z
N MET A 1 -2.40 9.14 7.60
CA MET A 1 -1.73 10.47 7.74
C MET A 1 -1.30 10.82 9.17
N TRP A 2 -1.78 10.10 10.19
CA TRP A 2 -1.39 10.30 11.59
C TRP A 2 0.12 10.00 11.83
N ALA A 3 0.64 8.92 11.23
CA ALA A 3 2.06 8.55 11.34
C ALA A 3 3.01 9.64 10.78
N TYR A 4 2.67 10.22 9.62
CA TYR A 4 3.43 11.33 9.03
C TYR A 4 3.47 12.55 9.95
N LYS A 5 2.31 12.95 10.51
CA LYS A 5 2.17 14.10 11.41
C LYS A 5 2.93 13.91 12.73
N LYS A 6 2.94 12.69 13.28
CA LYS A 6 3.62 12.35 14.53
C LYS A 6 5.14 12.23 14.36
N SER A 7 5.59 11.72 13.22
CA SER A 7 7.02 11.58 12.90
C SER A 7 7.75 12.92 12.70
N HIS A 8 7.03 14.02 12.44
CA HIS A 8 7.67 15.28 12.02
C HIS A 8 7.36 16.51 12.90
N ASN A 9 7.00 16.32 14.18
CA ASN A 9 6.98 17.35 15.25
C ASN A 9 6.52 18.77 14.83
N GLY A 10 5.46 18.88 14.03
CA GLY A 10 4.77 20.14 13.73
C GLY A 10 5.59 21.23 13.02
N ASN A 11 6.83 20.97 12.62
CA ASN A 11 7.70 21.97 11.99
C ASN A 11 8.19 21.50 10.61
N VAL A 12 7.24 21.16 9.75
CA VAL A 12 7.51 20.61 8.42
C VAL A 12 7.32 21.70 7.39
N SER A 13 8.42 22.35 7.01
CA SER A 13 8.50 22.95 5.68
C SER A 13 8.97 21.84 4.73
N ALA A 14 8.06 20.96 4.33
CA ALA A 14 8.34 19.99 3.28
C ALA A 14 8.26 20.71 1.94
N ALA A 15 9.30 20.63 1.12
CA ALA A 15 9.24 21.13 -0.25
C ALA A 15 8.03 20.49 -0.96
N TYR A 16 7.30 21.27 -1.76
CA TYR A 16 6.06 20.83 -2.40
C TYR A 16 6.17 19.46 -3.08
N ASP A 17 7.29 19.21 -3.77
CA ASP A 17 7.56 17.93 -4.45
C ASP A 17 7.57 16.75 -3.47
N THR A 18 8.12 16.92 -2.26
CA THR A 18 8.12 15.88 -1.23
C THR A 18 6.71 15.62 -0.70
N LEU A 19 5.91 16.68 -0.49
CA LEU A 19 4.52 16.56 -0.05
C LEU A 19 3.67 15.87 -1.12
N GLN A 20 3.88 16.21 -2.39
CA GLN A 20 3.24 15.56 -3.52
C GLN A 20 3.61 14.08 -3.63
N ALA A 21 4.88 13.72 -3.40
CA ALA A 21 5.32 12.33 -3.37
C ALA A 21 4.62 11.53 -2.27
N TYR A 22 4.55 12.06 -1.04
CA TYR A 22 3.81 11.43 0.06
C TYR A 22 2.31 11.31 -0.23
N LEU A 23 1.71 12.35 -0.82
CA LEU A 23 0.30 12.29 -1.21
C LEU A 23 0.07 11.19 -2.25
N ASN A 24 0.95 11.05 -3.24
CA ASN A 24 0.87 9.98 -4.23
C ASN A 24 0.97 8.58 -3.61
N LEU A 25 1.89 8.38 -2.67
CA LEU A 25 1.99 7.11 -1.92
C LEU A 25 0.70 6.83 -1.16
N TYR A 26 0.12 7.84 -0.51
CA TYR A 26 -1.14 7.70 0.23
C TYR A 26 -2.33 7.41 -0.70
N ILE A 27 -2.41 8.08 -1.85
CA ILE A 27 -3.44 7.81 -2.87
C ILE A 27 -3.30 6.37 -3.36
N ASN A 28 -2.10 5.92 -3.73
CA ASN A 28 -1.86 4.55 -4.16
C ASN A 28 -2.28 3.54 -3.07
N PHE A 29 -1.92 3.78 -1.81
CA PHE A 29 -2.36 2.97 -0.68
C PHE A 29 -3.90 2.91 -0.59
N LYS A 30 -4.59 4.05 -0.64
CA LYS A 30 -6.05 4.11 -0.56
C LYS A 30 -6.74 3.40 -1.72
N LEU A 31 -6.20 3.53 -2.92
CA LEU A 31 -6.71 2.82 -4.10
C LEU A 31 -6.62 1.30 -3.91
N LYS A 32 -5.52 0.79 -3.36
CA LYS A 32 -5.39 -0.65 -3.06
C LYS A 32 -6.38 -1.10 -2.00
N VAL A 33 -6.57 -0.32 -0.94
CA VAL A 33 -7.58 -0.60 0.11
C VAL A 33 -8.99 -0.63 -0.47
N LEU A 34 -9.32 0.26 -1.41
CA LEU A 34 -10.61 0.25 -2.09
C LEU A 34 -10.81 -1.03 -2.91
N ASP A 35 -9.80 -1.46 -3.67
CA ASP A 35 -9.84 -2.72 -4.42
C ASP A 35 -10.00 -3.93 -3.46
N ALA A 36 -9.31 -3.93 -2.32
CA ALA A 36 -9.44 -4.96 -1.30
C ALA A 36 -10.87 -5.08 -0.76
N ARG A 37 -11.52 -3.94 -0.47
CA ARG A 37 -12.91 -3.88 -0.01
C ARG A 37 -13.89 -4.31 -1.10
N GLU A 38 -13.63 -3.92 -2.35
CA GLU A 38 -14.45 -4.34 -3.49
C GLU A 38 -14.37 -5.86 -3.72
N MET A 39 -13.20 -6.46 -3.49
CA MET A 39 -13.00 -7.90 -3.47
C MET A 39 -13.62 -8.59 -2.24
N GLY A 40 -14.15 -7.83 -1.28
CA GLY A 40 -14.74 -8.35 -0.05
C GLY A 40 -13.71 -8.92 0.94
N LEU A 41 -12.43 -8.58 0.81
CA LEU A 41 -11.39 -9.06 1.73
C LEU A 41 -11.62 -8.58 3.16
N ASP A 42 -12.31 -7.45 3.32
CA ASP A 42 -12.75 -6.92 4.60
C ASP A 42 -13.87 -7.75 5.24
N LYS A 43 -14.50 -8.67 4.52
CA LYS A 43 -15.58 -9.55 5.04
C LYS A 43 -15.09 -10.96 5.35
N ASN A 44 -13.85 -11.27 5.01
CA ASN A 44 -13.27 -12.59 5.26
C ASN A 44 -13.13 -12.85 6.76
N ALA A 45 -13.43 -14.07 7.19
CA ALA A 45 -13.35 -14.47 8.59
C ALA A 45 -11.93 -14.29 9.16
N SER A 46 -10.90 -14.68 8.41
CA SER A 46 -9.50 -14.50 8.80
C SER A 46 -9.13 -13.05 9.06
N TYR A 47 -9.58 -12.14 8.19
CA TYR A 47 -9.39 -10.70 8.37
C TYR A 47 -10.08 -10.21 9.65
N GLN A 48 -11.34 -10.58 9.83
CA GLN A 48 -12.12 -10.16 11.01
C GLN A 48 -11.49 -10.66 12.32
N GLU A 49 -11.00 -11.90 12.34
CA GLU A 49 -10.30 -12.48 13.49
C GLU A 49 -8.97 -11.76 13.80
N GLU A 50 -8.19 -11.44 12.77
CA GLU A 50 -6.95 -10.69 12.92
C GLU A 50 -7.20 -9.29 13.51
N ILE A 51 -8.18 -8.57 12.97
CA ILE A 51 -8.54 -7.24 13.45
C ILE A 51 -9.03 -7.30 14.90
N LYS A 52 -9.88 -8.27 15.24
CA LYS A 52 -10.35 -8.46 16.61
C LYS A 52 -9.19 -8.73 17.57
N THR A 53 -8.25 -9.58 17.17
CA THR A 53 -7.06 -9.89 17.99
C THR A 53 -6.24 -8.63 18.27
N TYR A 54 -6.05 -7.77 17.26
CA TYR A 54 -5.35 -6.50 17.42
C TYR A 54 -6.12 -5.51 18.30
N GLU A 55 -7.45 -5.45 18.19
CA GLU A 55 -8.32 -4.65 19.06
C GLU A 55 -8.21 -5.06 20.53
N ASP A 56 -8.26 -6.36 20.80
CA ASP A 56 -8.13 -6.93 22.14
C ASP A 56 -6.74 -6.61 22.74
N ALA A 57 -5.68 -6.68 21.92
CA ALA A 57 -4.33 -6.31 22.33
C ALA A 57 -4.21 -4.82 22.68
N LEU A 58 -4.77 -3.93 21.84
CA LEU A 58 -4.79 -2.49 22.11
C LEU A 58 -5.58 -2.15 23.38
N ALA A 59 -6.69 -2.83 23.64
CA ALA A 59 -7.50 -2.63 24.84
C ALA A 59 -6.77 -3.10 26.11
N THR A 60 -6.00 -4.18 26.02
CA THR A 60 -5.21 -4.73 27.14
C THR A 60 -4.03 -3.84 27.48
N HIS A 61 -3.36 -3.26 26.49
CA HIS A 61 -2.24 -2.34 26.66
C HIS A 61 -2.68 -0.88 26.84
N LYS A 62 -3.78 -0.62 27.56
CA LYS A 62 -4.21 0.74 27.96
C LYS A 62 -3.10 1.43 28.76
N LYS A 63 -2.19 2.10 28.08
CA LYS A 63 -1.33 3.11 28.69
C LYS A 63 -2.24 4.25 29.13
N VAL A 64 -2.22 4.55 30.42
CA VAL A 64 -2.82 5.78 30.99
C VAL A 64 -2.33 6.96 30.14
N GLY A 65 -3.22 7.58 29.36
CA GLY A 65 -2.93 8.78 28.57
C GLY A 65 -3.12 8.72 27.05
N VAL A 66 -3.49 7.58 26.43
CA VAL A 66 -3.89 7.57 25.00
C VAL A 66 -5.37 7.94 24.89
N SER A 67 -5.69 9.02 24.17
CA SER A 67 -7.07 9.46 23.92
C SER A 67 -7.81 8.41 23.09
N SER A 68 -9.11 8.22 23.35
CA SER A 68 -9.97 7.31 22.57
C SER A 68 -9.88 7.58 21.07
N LYS A 69 -9.77 8.85 20.67
CA LYS A 69 -9.65 9.26 19.28
C LYS A 69 -8.35 8.79 18.62
N ASP A 70 -7.23 8.77 19.35
CA ASP A 70 -5.94 8.29 18.80
C ASP A 70 -5.97 6.77 18.60
N GLN A 71 -6.67 6.04 19.47
CA GLN A 71 -6.87 4.61 19.34
C GLN A 71 -7.70 4.28 18.09
N ASP A 72 -8.80 5.01 17.84
CA ASP A 72 -9.62 4.84 16.64
C ASP A 72 -8.79 5.05 15.36
N PHE A 73 -7.90 6.06 15.34
CA PHE A 73 -7.00 6.29 14.22
C PHE A 73 -6.00 5.14 14.02
N LEU A 74 -5.37 4.68 15.09
CA LEU A 74 -4.42 3.56 15.03
C LEU A 74 -5.08 2.29 14.51
N LEU A 75 -6.27 1.97 15.03
CA LEU A 75 -7.04 0.82 14.61
C LEU A 75 -7.44 0.92 13.14
N ASN A 76 -7.87 2.11 12.68
CA ASN A 76 -8.21 2.30 11.27
C ASN A 76 -6.98 2.14 10.35
N GLU A 77 -5.83 2.71 10.69
CA GLU A 77 -4.61 2.57 9.88
C GLU A 77 -4.13 1.10 9.86
N TYR A 78 -4.25 0.36 10.97
CA TYR A 78 -3.98 -1.08 11.01
C TYR A 78 -4.93 -1.86 10.10
N ARG A 79 -6.25 -1.66 10.25
CA ARG A 79 -7.29 -2.30 9.43
C ARG A 79 -7.05 -2.12 7.94
N GLU A 80 -6.71 -0.91 7.52
CA GLU A 80 -6.40 -0.61 6.13
C GLU A 80 -5.05 -1.16 5.68
N GLY A 81 -4.04 -1.18 6.56
CA GLY A 81 -2.75 -1.80 6.32
C GLY A 81 -2.87 -3.29 5.99
N VAL A 82 -3.61 -4.03 6.81
CA VAL A 82 -3.89 -5.46 6.60
C VAL A 82 -4.63 -5.69 5.28
N LEU A 83 -5.65 -4.88 4.97
CA LEU A 83 -6.35 -4.99 3.69
C LEU A 83 -5.41 -4.77 2.49
N MET A 84 -4.60 -3.70 2.54
CA MET A 84 -3.64 -3.38 1.49
C MET A 84 -2.61 -4.50 1.29
N PHE A 85 -2.14 -5.11 2.39
CA PHE A 85 -1.24 -6.26 2.37
C PHE A 85 -1.92 -7.47 1.72
N ASN A 86 -3.08 -7.89 2.22
CA ASN A 86 -3.80 -9.08 1.72
C ASN A 86 -4.13 -8.96 0.22
N VAL A 87 -4.54 -7.78 -0.24
CA VAL A 87 -4.81 -7.59 -1.68
C VAL A 87 -3.53 -7.59 -2.52
N SER A 88 -2.41 -7.06 -1.98
CA SER A 88 -1.12 -7.05 -2.68
C SER A 88 -0.54 -8.46 -2.78
N GLU A 89 -0.69 -9.27 -1.74
CA GLU A 89 -0.33 -10.68 -1.73
C GLU A 89 -1.05 -11.44 -2.87
N GLN A 90 -2.38 -11.31 -2.94
CA GLN A 90 -3.19 -11.98 -3.97
C GLN A 90 -2.93 -11.47 -5.40
N LYS A 91 -2.74 -10.15 -5.57
CA LYS A 91 -2.63 -9.52 -6.90
C LYS A 91 -1.21 -9.53 -7.46
N ILE A 92 -0.20 -9.49 -6.60
CA ILE A 92 1.19 -9.29 -6.99
C ILE A 92 2.04 -10.47 -6.55
N TRP A 93 2.13 -10.75 -5.25
CA TRP A 93 3.15 -11.66 -4.74
C TRP A 93 2.89 -13.11 -5.14
N ASN A 94 1.67 -13.62 -4.95
CA ASN A 94 1.32 -14.99 -5.33
C ASN A 94 1.50 -15.19 -6.84
N LYS A 95 1.07 -14.21 -7.64
CA LYS A 95 1.26 -14.25 -9.10
C LYS A 95 2.72 -14.27 -9.50
N ALA A 96 3.55 -13.45 -8.86
CA ALA A 96 4.96 -13.36 -9.21
C ALA A 96 5.82 -14.52 -8.67
N GLN A 97 5.30 -15.31 -7.72
CA GLN A 97 6.02 -16.45 -7.14
C GLN A 97 5.54 -17.79 -7.68
N GLU A 98 4.24 -17.95 -7.91
CA GLU A 98 3.61 -19.23 -8.21
C GLU A 98 3.36 -19.44 -9.72
N ASP A 99 3.24 -18.37 -10.51
CA ASP A 99 2.96 -18.46 -11.94
C ASP A 99 4.26 -18.59 -12.77
N GLU A 100 4.79 -19.81 -12.84
CA GLU A 100 6.01 -20.08 -13.62
C GLU A 100 5.87 -19.72 -15.09
N GLN A 101 4.68 -19.90 -15.67
CA GLN A 101 4.43 -19.53 -17.06
C GLN A 101 4.57 -18.02 -17.24
N ALA A 102 3.95 -17.22 -16.38
CA ALA A 102 4.02 -15.76 -16.47
C ALA A 102 5.44 -15.23 -16.22
N ILE A 103 6.21 -15.86 -15.32
CA ILE A 103 7.63 -15.51 -15.10
C ILE A 103 8.45 -15.79 -16.36
N ASN A 104 8.29 -16.95 -16.98
CA ASN A 104 8.99 -17.31 -18.21
C ASN A 104 8.62 -16.35 -19.35
N GLU A 105 7.34 -16.06 -19.54
CA GLU A 105 6.86 -15.11 -20.55
C GLU A 105 7.40 -13.70 -20.30
N PHE A 106 7.43 -13.25 -19.03
CA PHE A 106 7.99 -11.95 -18.67
C PHE A 106 9.50 -11.90 -18.95
N TYR A 107 10.25 -12.93 -18.57
CA TYR A 107 11.68 -13.03 -18.87
C TYR A 107 11.95 -12.98 -20.38
N THR A 108 11.27 -13.81 -21.18
CA THR A 108 11.46 -13.87 -22.64
C THR A 108 11.11 -12.53 -23.30
N LYS A 109 10.04 -11.88 -22.86
CA LYS A 109 9.63 -10.57 -23.39
C LYS A 109 10.63 -9.45 -23.06
N ASN A 110 11.34 -9.58 -21.94
CA ASN A 110 12.29 -8.59 -21.46
C ASN A 110 13.74 -9.07 -21.53
N GLN A 111 14.04 -10.03 -22.41
CA GLN A 111 15.33 -10.72 -22.44
C GLN A 111 16.51 -9.75 -22.65
N GLN A 112 16.30 -8.62 -23.34
CA GLN A 112 17.32 -7.58 -23.50
C GLN A 112 17.78 -6.94 -22.16
N ASN A 113 16.99 -7.05 -21.10
CA ASN A 113 17.32 -6.54 -19.78
C ASN A 113 18.12 -7.57 -18.95
N TYR A 114 18.20 -8.83 -19.42
CA TYR A 114 18.82 -9.93 -18.68
C TYR A 114 19.95 -10.58 -19.46
N ASN A 115 21.17 -10.47 -18.95
CA ASN A 115 22.37 -11.00 -19.62
C ASN A 115 22.71 -12.46 -19.25
N LYS A 116 21.85 -13.13 -18.48
CA LYS A 116 22.08 -14.46 -17.92
C LYS A 116 20.85 -15.35 -18.06
N PRO A 117 21.00 -16.69 -18.01
CA PRO A 117 19.87 -17.61 -17.99
C PRO A 117 18.94 -17.36 -16.82
N LEU A 118 17.63 -17.60 -17.00
CA LEU A 118 16.61 -17.39 -15.98
C LEU A 118 16.96 -18.04 -14.63
N SER A 119 17.61 -19.22 -14.62
CA SER A 119 18.04 -19.90 -13.40
C SER A 119 18.98 -19.06 -12.53
N GLU A 120 19.78 -18.16 -13.12
CA GLU A 120 20.71 -17.29 -12.39
C GLU A 120 20.10 -15.94 -12.00
N VAL A 121 19.09 -15.47 -12.74
CA VAL A 121 18.46 -14.16 -12.53
C VAL A 121 17.01 -14.26 -12.05
N ARG A 122 16.54 -15.44 -11.65
CA ARG A 122 15.13 -15.66 -11.29
C ARG A 122 14.63 -14.66 -10.24
N GLY A 123 15.43 -14.37 -9.22
CA GLY A 123 15.05 -13.42 -8.17
C GLY A 123 14.86 -11.99 -8.69
N GLU A 124 15.74 -11.55 -9.60
CA GLU A 124 15.65 -10.24 -10.26
C GLU A 124 14.43 -10.17 -11.18
N VAL A 125 14.22 -11.20 -12.01
CA VAL A 125 13.07 -11.32 -12.90
C VAL A 125 11.75 -11.29 -12.12
N VAL A 126 11.67 -12.00 -10.99
CA VAL A 126 10.49 -12.00 -10.12
C VAL A 126 10.25 -10.61 -9.54
N ALA A 127 11.29 -9.93 -9.06
CA ALA A 127 11.16 -8.58 -8.52
C ALA A 127 10.68 -7.57 -9.59
N ASP A 128 11.25 -7.60 -10.80
CA ASP A 128 10.81 -6.77 -11.92
C ASP A 128 9.37 -7.10 -12.34
N TYR A 129 9.01 -8.39 -12.32
CA TYR A 129 7.66 -8.81 -12.64
C TYR A 129 6.65 -8.28 -11.61
N GLN A 130 6.97 -8.34 -10.31
CA GLN A 130 6.17 -7.74 -9.23
C GLN A 130 5.95 -6.25 -9.46
N LEU A 131 7.01 -5.50 -9.79
CA LEU A 131 6.91 -4.07 -10.12
C LEU A 131 5.97 -3.84 -11.31
N SER A 132 6.12 -4.64 -12.37
CA SER A 132 5.26 -4.52 -13.56
C SER A 132 3.78 -4.80 -13.26
N LEU A 133 3.49 -5.75 -12.36
CA LEU A 133 2.13 -6.07 -11.91
C LEU A 133 1.56 -4.92 -11.09
N GLU A 134 2.35 -4.37 -10.17
CA GLU A 134 1.95 -3.22 -9.35
C GLU A 134 1.65 -1.99 -10.19
N GLU A 135 2.51 -1.65 -11.17
CA GLU A 135 2.29 -0.52 -12.07
C GLU A 135 1.01 -0.68 -12.89
N LYS A 136 0.79 -1.86 -13.48
CA LYS A 136 -0.43 -2.16 -14.24
C LYS A 136 -1.67 -2.05 -13.35
N TRP A 137 -1.61 -2.60 -12.15
CA TRP A 137 -2.72 -2.57 -11.20
C TRP A 137 -3.02 -1.14 -10.76
N LEU A 138 -2.03 -0.37 -10.31
CA LEU A 138 -2.19 1.04 -9.93
C LEU A 138 -2.74 1.89 -11.07
N LYS A 139 -2.28 1.67 -12.31
CA LYS A 139 -2.82 2.35 -13.49
C LYS A 139 -4.30 2.06 -13.67
N SER A 140 -4.72 0.80 -13.53
CA SER A 140 -6.13 0.41 -13.63
C SER A 140 -6.98 1.04 -12.51
N LEU A 141 -6.47 1.09 -11.28
CA LEU A 141 -7.16 1.72 -10.16
C LEU A 141 -7.30 3.24 -10.35
N LYS A 142 -6.26 3.91 -10.81
CA LYS A 142 -6.31 5.36 -11.10
C LYS A 142 -7.29 5.71 -12.21
N GLN A 143 -7.52 4.81 -13.16
CA GLN A 143 -8.52 4.96 -14.21
C GLN A 143 -9.94 4.68 -13.70
N LYS A 144 -10.09 3.69 -12.82
CA LYS A 144 -11.37 3.26 -12.26
C LYS A 144 -11.94 4.25 -11.25
N TYR A 145 -11.09 4.81 -10.38
CA TYR A 145 -11.52 5.66 -9.28
C TYR A 145 -11.32 7.14 -9.61
N GLN A 146 -12.36 7.96 -9.39
CA GLN A 146 -12.25 9.41 -9.54
C GLN A 146 -11.44 10.00 -8.38
N ILE A 147 -10.20 10.39 -8.64
CA ILE A 147 -9.33 11.04 -7.65
C ILE A 147 -9.56 12.55 -7.68
N LYS A 148 -9.97 13.13 -6.55
CA LYS A 148 -10.11 14.59 -6.37
C LYS A 148 -9.11 15.06 -5.34
N ILE A 149 -8.19 15.93 -5.74
CA ILE A 149 -7.17 16.53 -4.87
C ILE A 149 -7.50 18.01 -4.70
N ASN A 150 -7.46 18.50 -3.48
CA ASN A 150 -7.57 19.93 -3.21
C ASN A 150 -6.17 20.56 -3.22
N GLU A 151 -5.77 21.04 -4.40
CA GLU A 151 -4.46 21.66 -4.63
C GLU A 151 -4.22 22.90 -3.76
N ASN A 152 -5.28 23.64 -3.43
CA ASN A 152 -5.15 24.85 -2.61
C ASN A 152 -4.74 24.50 -1.18
N GLU A 153 -5.32 23.45 -0.60
CA GLU A 153 -4.92 22.96 0.73
C GLU A 153 -3.52 22.35 0.70
N LEU A 154 -3.15 21.66 -0.39
CA LEU A 154 -1.80 21.10 -0.56
C LEU A 154 -0.72 22.19 -0.55
N LYS A 155 -0.93 23.29 -1.28
CA LYS A 155 0.00 24.42 -1.33
C LYS A 155 0.13 25.13 0.02
N LYS A 156 -0.98 25.36 0.73
CA LYS A 156 -0.98 25.91 2.09
C LYS A 156 -0.13 25.06 3.04
N LEU A 157 -0.25 23.74 2.96
CA LEU A 157 0.52 22.81 3.78
C LEU A 157 2.02 22.83 3.43
N ALA A 158 2.37 23.08 2.17
CA ALA A 158 3.75 23.26 1.72
C ALA A 158 4.35 24.63 2.08
N LYS A 159 3.60 25.52 2.76
CA LYS A 159 3.97 26.92 3.02
C LYS A 159 4.35 27.70 1.75
N LEU A 160 3.70 27.38 0.62
CA LEU A 160 3.78 28.11 -0.65
C LEU A 160 2.64 29.13 -0.79
#